data_AF-A0A814IIL4-F1
#
_entry.id   AF-A0A814IIL4-F1
#
_cell.length_a   1.000
_cell.length_b   1.000
_cell.length_c   1.000
_cell.angle_alpha   90.00
_cell.angle_beta   90.00
_cell.angle_gamma   90.00
#
_symmetry.space_group_name_H-M   'P 1'
#
loop_
_entity.id
_entity.type
_entity.pdbx_description
1 polymer ?
#
loop_
_entity_poly.entity_id
_entity_poly.type
_entity_poly.pdbx_seq_one_letter_code
_entity_poly.pdbx_strand_id
1 'polypeptide(L)'
;MKLLNFFYETSNKNLSFDEFSQDFQSYANNQGQQDYLNAQNEADQDNIFGVPTFIIRGELFFGNDRISWVKKRLDSFKLHDI
;
A
#
# COMPACT_ATOMS: atom_id res chain seq x y z
N MET A 1 13.90 9.00 10.64
CA MET A 1 12.66 8.65 9.92
C MET A 1 13.04 7.59 8.90
N LYS A 2 12.77 6.30 9.18
CA LYS A 2 13.10 5.21 8.26
C LYS A 2 12.17 5.32 7.06
N LEU A 3 12.72 5.41 5.86
CA LEU A 3 12.00 5.13 4.61
C LEU A 3 11.45 3.72 4.77
N LEU A 4 10.13 3.60 5.01
CA LEU A 4 9.46 2.32 4.88
C LEU A 4 9.68 1.89 3.44
N ASN A 5 10.23 0.69 3.25
CA ASN A 5 10.26 0.01 1.97
C ASN A 5 8.80 -0.11 1.49
N PHE A 6 8.34 0.85 0.69
CA PHE A 6 6.98 0.89 0.13
C PHE A 6 6.85 -0.02 -1.10
N PHE A 7 7.66 -1.07 -1.13
CA PHE A 7 7.42 -2.24 -1.95
C PHE A 7 7.30 -3.41 -0.98
N TYR A 8 6.07 -3.81 -0.70
CA TYR A 8 5.78 -5.19 -0.35
C TYR A 8 6.15 -6.04 -1.59
N GLU A 9 7.44 -6.26 -1.84
CA GLU A 9 7.87 -7.40 -2.65
C GLU A 9 7.63 -8.65 -1.80
N THR A 10 6.38 -9.10 -1.74
CA THR A 10 5.98 -10.29 -0.99
C THR A 10 6.42 -11.57 -1.65
N SER A 11 6.94 -11.52 -2.87
CA SER A 11 7.26 -12.71 -3.65
C SER A 11 8.67 -12.62 -4.20
N ASN A 12 9.54 -13.53 -3.76
CA ASN A 12 10.74 -13.86 -4.49
C ASN A 12 10.33 -14.35 -5.89
N LYS A 13 10.66 -13.56 -6.93
CA LYS A 13 10.29 -13.82 -8.33
C LYS A 13 10.88 -15.11 -8.91
N ASN A 14 11.76 -15.78 -8.18
CA ASN A 14 12.35 -17.06 -8.55
C ASN A 14 11.57 -18.28 -8.02
N LEU A 15 10.50 -18.08 -7.25
CA LEU A 15 9.63 -19.18 -6.80
C LEU A 15 8.74 -19.65 -7.96
N SER A 16 8.53 -20.97 -8.03
CA SER A 16 7.40 -21.50 -8.79
C SER A 16 6.07 -21.06 -8.15
N PHE A 17 4.97 -21.16 -8.90
CA PHE A 17 3.65 -20.81 -8.40
C PHE A 17 3.25 -21.61 -7.15
N ASP A 18 3.60 -22.90 -7.11
CA ASP A 18 3.27 -23.77 -5.98
C ASP A 18 4.03 -23.36 -4.72
N GLU A 19 5.32 -23.06 -4.84
CA GLU A 19 6.13 -22.56 -3.74
C GLU A 19 5.63 -21.20 -3.24
N PHE A 20 5.28 -20.28 -4.15
CA PHE A 20 4.67 -19.00 -3.80
C PHE A 20 3.34 -19.17 -3.06
N SER A 21 2.47 -20.07 -3.54
CA SER A 21 1.18 -20.36 -2.92
C SER A 21 1.36 -20.89 -1.50
N GLN A 22 2.29 -21.84 -1.30
CA GLN A 22 2.58 -22.39 0.01
C GLN A 22 3.18 -21.34 0.97
N ASP A 23 4.07 -20.50 0.48
CA ASP A 23 4.65 -19.39 1.25
C ASP A 23 3.59 -18.37 1.68
N PHE A 24 2.72 -17.95 0.75
CA PHE A 24 1.60 -17.06 1.06
C PHE A 24 0.66 -17.66 2.10
N GLN A 25 0.32 -18.95 1.99
CA GLN A 25 -0.51 -19.63 2.99
C GLN A 25 0.18 -19.67 4.36
N SER A 26 1.49 -19.92 4.40
CA SER A 26 2.26 -19.86 5.65
C SER A 26 2.21 -18.47 6.27
N TYR A 27 2.41 -17.41 5.47
CA TYR A 27 2.28 -16.03 5.92
C TYR A 27 0.88 -15.72 6.44
N ALA A 28 -0.16 -16.03 5.66
CA ALA A 28 -1.56 -15.72 5.96
C ALA A 28 -2.03 -16.39 7.25
N ASN A 29 -1.57 -17.62 7.53
CA ASN A 29 -1.91 -18.37 8.74
C ASN A 29 -1.06 -17.99 9.97
N ASN A 30 -0.05 -17.12 9.80
CA ASN A 30 0.83 -16.66 10.89
C ASN A 30 0.83 -15.12 10.95
N GLN A 31 1.91 -14.48 10.48
CA GLN A 31 2.14 -13.04 10.62
C GLN A 31 1.09 -12.20 9.89
N GLY A 32 0.52 -12.69 8.79
CA GLY A 32 -0.37 -11.93 7.92
C GLY A 32 -1.65 -11.45 8.60
N GLN A 33 -2.17 -12.18 9.60
CA GLN A 33 -3.32 -11.72 10.37
C GLN A 33 -2.99 -10.45 11.17
N GLN A 34 -1.83 -10.41 11.82
CA GLN A 34 -1.40 -9.25 12.60
C GLN A 34 -1.10 -8.06 11.70
N ASP A 35 -0.45 -8.29 10.55
CA ASP A 35 -0.14 -7.23 9.59
C ASP A 35 -1.43 -6.64 8.98
N TYR A 36 -2.43 -7.48 8.69
CA TYR A 36 -3.75 -7.03 8.23
C TYR A 36 -4.50 -6.20 9.29
N LEU A 37 -4.43 -6.59 10.56
CA LEU A 37 -5.00 -5.79 11.66
C LEU A 37 -4.28 -4.46 11.83
N ASN A 38 -2.95 -4.45 11.76
CA ASN A 38 -2.16 -3.24 11.84
C ASN A 38 -2.49 -2.27 10.68
N ALA A 39 -2.61 -2.77 9.46
CA ALA A 39 -2.97 -1.98 8.29
C ALA A 39 -4.39 -1.36 8.42
N GLN A 40 -5.35 -2.10 8.97
CA GLN A 40 -6.69 -1.55 9.24
C GLN A 40 -6.66 -0.45 10.31
N ASN A 41 -5.91 -0.67 11.40
CA ASN A 41 -5.77 0.34 12.45
C ASN A 41 -5.09 1.62 11.94
N GLU A 42 -4.08 1.49 11.07
CA GLU A 42 -3.43 2.64 10.42
C GLU A 42 -4.41 3.38 9.50
N ALA A 43 -5.16 2.64 8.66
CA ALA A 43 -6.18 3.22 7.79
C ALA A 43 -7.27 3.97 8.58
N ASP A 44 -7.74 3.40 9.69
CA ASP A 44 -8.73 4.04 10.56
C ASP A 44 -8.17 5.34 11.18
N GLN A 45 -6.91 5.33 11.65
CA GLN A 45 -6.24 6.52 12.19
C GLN A 45 -6.08 7.63 11.15
N ASP A 46 -5.86 7.24 9.89
CA ASP A 46 -5.76 8.15 8.74
C ASP A 46 -7.12 8.59 8.16
N ASN A 47 -8.24 8.21 8.80
CA ASN A 47 -9.60 8.48 8.33
C ASN A 47 -9.89 7.93 6.92
N ILE A 48 -9.25 6.81 6.55
CA ILE A 48 -9.51 6.10 5.31
C ILE A 48 -10.82 5.33 5.44
N PHE A 49 -11.77 5.57 4.53
CA PHE A 49 -13.08 4.91 4.55
C PHE A 49 -13.31 3.99 3.35
N GLY A 50 -12.38 3.93 2.41
CA GLY A 50 -12.52 3.14 1.20
C GLY A 50 -11.27 3.13 0.32
N VAL A 51 -11.31 2.33 -0.75
CA VAL A 51 -10.19 2.17 -1.68
C VAL A 51 -10.62 2.38 -3.14
N PRO A 52 -9.73 2.90 -4.02
CA PRO A 52 -8.41 3.43 -3.69
C PRO A 52 -8.50 4.81 -3.00
N THR A 53 -7.60 5.04 -2.05
CA THR A 53 -7.36 6.35 -1.43
C THR A 53 -5.89 6.70 -1.54
N PHE A 54 -5.60 7.96 -1.86
CA PHE A 54 -4.24 8.52 -1.93
C PHE A 54 -4.11 9.65 -0.92
N ILE A 55 -3.05 9.66 -0.13
CA ILE A 55 -2.71 10.78 0.74
C ILE A 55 -1.40 11.40 0.25
N ILE A 56 -1.43 12.68 -0.14
CA ILE A 56 -0.24 13.42 -0.57
C ILE A 56 -0.04 14.60 0.37
N ARG A 57 1.00 14.52 1.22
CA ARG A 57 1.32 15.53 2.24
C ARG A 57 0.10 15.92 3.10
N GLY A 58 -0.68 14.92 3.54
CA GLY A 58 -1.87 15.10 4.37
C GLY A 58 -3.16 15.43 3.62
N GLU A 59 -3.12 15.59 2.29
CA GLU A 59 -4.31 15.79 1.47
C GLU A 59 -4.85 14.47 0.93
N LEU A 60 -6.12 14.17 1.20
CA LEU A 60 -6.79 12.92 0.86
C LEU A 60 -7.52 13.01 -0.49
N PHE A 61 -7.30 12.02 -1.36
CA PHE A 61 -7.99 11.83 -2.62
C PHE A 61 -8.62 10.43 -2.65
N PHE A 62 -9.95 10.35 -2.60
CA PHE A 62 -10.70 9.09 -2.67
C PHE A 62 -11.28 8.86 -4.06
N GLY A 63 -11.09 7.65 -4.60
CA GLY A 63 -11.70 7.19 -5.84
C GLY A 63 -10.77 7.23 -7.06
N ASN A 64 -10.97 6.30 -7.99
CA ASN A 64 -10.18 6.19 -9.22
C ASN A 64 -10.37 7.40 -10.16
N ASP A 65 -11.51 8.08 -10.07
CA ASP A 65 -11.78 9.32 -10.80
C ASP A 65 -10.84 10.47 -10.40
N ARG A 66 -10.17 10.37 -9.25
CA ARG A 66 -9.26 11.41 -8.72
C ARG A 66 -7.82 11.28 -9.16
N ILE A 67 -7.47 10.29 -9.98
CA ILE A 67 -6.09 10.09 -10.48
C ILE A 67 -5.54 11.32 -11.20
N SER A 68 -6.36 12.04 -11.98
CA SER A 68 -5.88 13.26 -12.66
C SER A 68 -5.52 14.38 -11.68
N TRP A 69 -6.16 14.43 -10.50
CA TRP A 69 -5.87 15.40 -9.44
C TRP A 69 -4.64 14.99 -8.65
N VAL A 70 -4.51 13.69 -8.34
CA VAL A 70 -3.31 13.09 -7.75
C VAL A 70 -2.07 13.46 -8.57
N LYS A 71 -2.10 13.29 -9.89
CA LYS A 71 -0.99 13.68 -10.78
C LYS A 71 -0.63 15.16 -10.67
N LYS A 72 -1.62 16.05 -10.80
CA LYS A 72 -1.42 17.50 -10.63
C LYS A 72 -0.83 17.84 -9.26
N ARG A 73 -1.24 17.12 -8.21
CA ARG A 73 -0.76 17.34 -6.86
C ARG A 73 0.70 16.91 -6.70
N LEU A 74 1.09 15.77 -7.25
CA LEU A 74 2.49 15.33 -7.30
C LEU A 74 3.35 16.32 -8.09
N ASP A 75 2.87 16.82 -9.24
CA ASP A 75 3.56 17.82 -10.05
C ASP A 75 3.79 19.13 -9.28
N SER A 76 2.80 19.57 -8.51
CA SER A 76 2.92 20.77 -7.67
C SER A 76 4.06 20.69 -6.65
N PHE A 77 4.49 19.47 -6.30
CA PHE A 77 5.60 19.20 -5.40
C PHE A 77 6.86 18.71 -6.10
N LYS A 78 6.85 18.57 -7.45
CA LYS A 78 7.93 17.96 -8.23
C LYS A 78 8.26 16.53 -7.77
N LEU A 79 7.22 15.74 -7.46
CA LEU A 79 7.33 14.36 -6.96
C LEU A 79 7.00 13.29 -8.00
N HIS A 80 6.93 13.63 -9.30
CA HIS A 80 6.55 12.67 -10.36
C HIS A 80 7.70 11.77 -10.86
N ASP A 81 8.94 12.04 -10.46
CA ASP A 81 10.15 11.32 -10.92
C ASP A 81 10.71 10.31 -9.89
N ILE A 82 9.93 9.93 -8.88
CA ILE A 82 10.35 9.01 -7.80
C ILE A 82 9.93 7.57 -8.12
#